data_AF-A0A949EWF8-F1
#
_entry.id   AF-A0A949EWF8-F1
#
_cell.length_a   1.000
_cell.length_b   1.000
_cell.length_c   1.000
_cell.angle_alpha   90.00
_cell.angle_beta   90.00
_cell.angle_gamma   90.00
#
_symmetry.space_group_name_H-M   'P 1'
#
loop_
_entity.id
_entity.type
_entity.pdbx_description
1 polymer ?
#
loop_
_entity_poly.entity_id
_entity_poly.type
_entity_poly.pdbx_seq_one_letter_code
_entity_poly.pdbx_strand_id
1 'polypeptide(L)'
;AIPVVGFEAWVDALMGFSFLTSRLGDRMAIISGPGGLAVSAAEACGRAGLKLAQLSSETRSVLAKVVPPTGTSLRNPIDVGLTASFDMEIYIQAARAVAADPGVDAVVVVGIGLTPETNQIYTESMIRARADFQKPFIMVNIPGFDPGLARIFCEAGVPFFETAERAIVTYERVRRYQLWREQMEV
;
A
#
# COMPACT_ATOMS: atom_id res chain seq x y z
N ALA A 1 0.92 16.21 -21.66
CA ALA A 1 2.04 15.62 -20.88
C ALA A 1 1.78 15.85 -19.39
N ILE A 2 2.17 14.92 -18.52
CA ILE A 2 1.97 15.04 -17.07
C ILE A 2 3.23 15.66 -16.47
N PRO A 3 3.16 16.87 -15.90
CA PRO A 3 4.36 17.54 -15.39
C PRO A 3 4.84 16.90 -14.10
N VAL A 4 6.15 16.68 -14.03
CA VAL A 4 6.90 16.23 -12.85
C VAL A 4 8.20 17.01 -12.79
N VAL A 5 8.69 17.28 -11.57
CA VAL A 5 9.90 18.07 -11.36
C VAL A 5 10.90 17.24 -10.57
N GLY A 6 12.09 17.04 -11.15
CA GLY A 6 13.16 16.25 -10.54
C GLY A 6 13.17 14.78 -10.98
N PHE A 7 14.34 14.16 -10.87
CA PHE A 7 14.58 12.78 -11.31
C PHE A 7 13.73 11.76 -10.53
N GLU A 8 13.69 11.88 -9.20
CA GLU A 8 12.90 10.98 -8.33
C GLU A 8 11.41 10.99 -8.71
N ALA A 9 10.82 12.17 -8.87
CA ALA A 9 9.42 12.30 -9.25
C ALA A 9 9.13 11.78 -10.67
N TRP A 10 10.13 11.82 -11.56
CA TRP A 10 10.04 11.25 -12.90
C TRP A 10 10.07 9.72 -12.86
N VAL A 11 10.99 9.12 -12.11
CA VAL A 11 11.05 7.66 -11.90
C VAL A 11 9.78 7.16 -11.23
N ASP A 12 9.30 7.86 -10.19
CA ASP A 12 8.04 7.55 -9.51
C ASP A 12 6.87 7.56 -10.48
N ALA A 13 6.77 8.59 -11.33
CA ALA A 13 5.72 8.66 -12.33
C ALA A 13 5.79 7.48 -13.31
N LEU A 14 6.97 7.15 -13.83
CA LEU A 14 7.14 5.97 -14.69
C LEU A 14 6.66 4.69 -13.99
N MET A 15 7.09 4.47 -12.75
CA MET A 15 6.67 3.31 -11.96
C MET A 15 5.14 3.27 -11.78
N GLY A 16 4.53 4.40 -11.41
CA GLY A 16 3.09 4.53 -11.25
C GLY A 16 2.35 4.20 -12.54
N PHE A 17 2.70 4.85 -13.66
CA PHE A 17 2.03 4.64 -14.95
C PHE A 17 2.27 3.26 -15.55
N SER A 18 3.39 2.61 -15.23
CA SER A 18 3.67 1.24 -15.69
C SER A 18 2.91 0.17 -14.90
N PHE A 19 2.69 0.36 -13.60
CA PHE A 19 2.20 -0.71 -12.72
C PHE A 19 0.78 -0.52 -12.19
N LEU A 20 0.26 0.72 -12.17
CA LEU A 20 -1.10 1.05 -11.75
C LEU A 20 -2.04 1.18 -12.96
N THR A 21 -2.26 0.06 -13.63
CA THR A 21 -3.00 0.01 -14.91
C THR A 21 -4.51 -0.16 -14.76
N SER A 22 -4.98 -0.68 -13.62
CA SER A 22 -6.41 -0.81 -13.34
C SER A 22 -7.03 0.55 -13.00
N ARG A 23 -8.37 0.63 -13.06
CA ARG A 23 -9.12 1.84 -12.67
C ARG A 23 -8.90 2.13 -11.19
N LEU A 24 -8.37 3.31 -10.88
CA LEU A 24 -8.01 3.71 -9.53
C LEU A 24 -9.17 4.45 -8.83
N GLY A 25 -9.51 4.01 -7.62
CA GLY A 25 -10.45 4.69 -6.73
C GLY A 25 -9.75 5.64 -5.74
N ASP A 26 -10.52 6.27 -4.84
CA ASP A 26 -9.97 7.23 -3.88
C ASP A 26 -9.91 6.73 -2.43
N ARG A 27 -10.36 5.49 -2.15
CA ARG A 27 -10.45 4.92 -0.80
C ARG A 27 -9.26 4.00 -0.50
N MET A 28 -8.28 4.51 0.22
CA MET A 28 -7.03 3.83 0.53
C MET A 28 -7.12 3.10 1.88
N ALA A 29 -6.70 1.84 1.93
CA ALA A 29 -6.39 1.15 3.18
C ALA A 29 -4.87 1.15 3.42
N ILE A 30 -4.44 1.54 4.62
CA ILE A 30 -3.01 1.62 4.96
C ILE A 30 -2.71 0.58 6.03
N ILE A 31 -1.73 -0.27 5.78
CA ILE A 31 -1.18 -1.22 6.77
C ILE A 31 0.26 -0.83 7.05
N SER A 32 0.63 -0.74 8.32
CA SER A 32 1.99 -0.40 8.72
C SER A 32 2.39 -1.10 10.00
N GLY A 33 3.64 -1.59 10.07
CA GLY A 33 4.21 -2.10 11.33
C GLY A 33 4.60 -0.98 12.30
N PRO A 34 5.34 0.05 11.86
CA PRO A 34 5.60 1.22 12.69
C PRO A 34 4.45 2.24 12.62
N GLY A 35 3.71 2.44 13.72
CA GLY A 35 2.58 3.38 13.79
C GLY A 35 2.86 4.80 13.30
N GLY A 36 4.08 5.33 13.53
CA GLY A 36 4.47 6.65 13.02
C GLY A 36 4.44 6.74 11.49
N LEU A 37 4.83 5.68 10.79
CA LEU A 37 4.75 5.63 9.32
C LEU A 37 3.31 5.48 8.83
N ALA A 38 2.46 4.78 9.61
CA ALA A 38 1.03 4.70 9.36
C ALA A 38 0.38 6.09 9.36
N VAL A 39 0.73 6.92 10.35
CA VAL A 39 0.26 8.31 10.46
C VAL A 39 0.77 9.15 9.29
N SER A 40 2.07 9.07 8.96
CA SER A 40 2.64 9.81 7.83
C SER A 40 1.94 9.48 6.50
N ALA A 41 1.65 8.19 6.28
CA ALA A 41 0.90 7.73 5.12
C ALA A 41 -0.54 8.26 5.10
N ALA A 42 -1.23 8.27 6.25
CA ALA A 42 -2.57 8.87 6.34
C ALA A 42 -2.59 10.36 6.01
N GLU A 43 -1.63 11.12 6.53
CA GLU A 43 -1.53 12.53 6.20
C GLU A 43 -1.23 12.75 4.72
N ALA A 44 -0.36 11.91 4.12
CA ALA A 44 -0.09 11.96 2.69
C ALA A 44 -1.36 11.72 1.86
N CYS A 45 -2.22 10.77 2.26
CA CYS A 45 -3.54 10.56 1.63
C CYS A 45 -4.38 11.84 1.70
N GLY A 46 -4.52 12.44 2.89
CA GLY A 46 -5.27 13.67 3.08
C GLY A 46 -4.73 14.83 2.24
N ARG A 47 -3.41 15.04 2.22
CA ARG A 47 -2.76 16.09 1.40
C ARG A 47 -2.96 15.88 -0.09
N ALA A 48 -3.01 14.63 -0.56
CA ALA A 48 -3.27 14.30 -1.96
C ALA A 48 -4.76 14.41 -2.34
N GLY A 49 -5.68 14.58 -1.37
CA GLY A 49 -7.13 14.57 -1.62
C GLY A 49 -7.73 13.16 -1.75
N LEU A 50 -6.98 12.12 -1.37
CA LEU A 50 -7.49 10.76 -1.23
C LEU A 50 -8.16 10.58 0.15
N LYS A 51 -8.94 9.51 0.29
CA LYS A 51 -9.67 9.19 1.51
C LYS A 51 -9.12 7.92 2.15
N LEU A 52 -9.11 7.89 3.47
CA LEU A 52 -8.96 6.62 4.18
C LEU A 52 -10.26 5.83 4.06
N ALA A 53 -10.16 4.60 3.56
CA ALA A 53 -11.28 3.68 3.48
C ALA A 53 -11.90 3.45 4.88
N GLN A 54 -13.23 3.48 4.94
CA GLN A 54 -13.96 3.11 6.16
C GLN A 54 -14.17 1.59 6.15
N LEU A 55 -13.36 0.89 6.94
CA LEU A 55 -13.43 -0.57 7.01
C LEU A 55 -14.77 -1.04 7.59
N SER A 56 -15.27 -2.16 7.08
CA SER A 56 -16.50 -2.77 7.57
C SER A 56 -16.33 -3.40 8.96
N SER A 57 -17.44 -3.71 9.64
CA SER A 57 -17.41 -4.47 10.89
C SER A 57 -16.77 -5.85 10.71
N GLU A 58 -17.07 -6.48 9.58
CA GLU A 58 -16.58 -7.81 9.21
C GLU A 58 -15.06 -7.76 9.04
N THR A 59 -14.54 -6.81 8.28
CA THR A 59 -13.10 -6.60 8.09
C THR A 59 -12.40 -6.36 9.43
N ARG A 60 -12.93 -5.48 10.27
CA ARG A 60 -12.37 -5.24 11.61
C ARG A 60 -12.38 -6.48 12.50
N SER A 61 -13.42 -7.33 12.38
CA SER A 61 -13.52 -8.60 13.11
C SER A 61 -12.47 -9.61 12.64
N VAL A 62 -12.16 -9.66 11.35
CA VAL A 62 -11.04 -10.48 10.83
C VAL A 62 -9.70 -9.94 11.35
N LEU A 63 -9.47 -8.63 11.26
CA LEU A 63 -8.24 -7.99 11.75
C LEU A 63 -8.02 -8.23 13.25
N ALA A 64 -9.07 -8.17 14.07
CA ALA A 64 -8.99 -8.40 15.51
C ALA A 64 -8.49 -9.80 15.91
N LYS A 65 -8.58 -10.78 15.00
CA LYS A 65 -8.10 -12.15 15.25
C LYS A 65 -6.60 -12.32 15.01
N VAL A 66 -5.98 -11.40 14.26
CA VAL A 66 -4.60 -11.56 13.78
C VAL A 66 -3.68 -10.44 14.27
N VAL A 67 -4.20 -9.22 14.44
CA VAL A 67 -3.42 -8.09 14.92
C VAL A 67 -3.37 -8.13 16.46
N PRO A 68 -2.17 -8.09 17.08
CA PRO A 68 -2.05 -8.03 18.53
C PRO A 68 -2.82 -6.84 19.09
N PRO A 69 -3.50 -6.92 20.25
CA PRO A 69 -4.38 -5.85 20.72
C PRO A 69 -3.67 -4.65 21.36
N THR A 70 -2.40 -4.80 21.76
CA THR A 70 -1.67 -3.79 22.52
C THR A 70 -0.71 -3.03 21.62
N GLY A 71 -0.81 -1.70 21.61
CA GLY A 71 0.10 -0.83 20.85
C GLY A 71 -0.14 -0.84 19.35
N THR A 72 -1.36 -1.16 18.91
CA THR A 72 -1.78 -1.33 17.52
C THR A 72 -3.11 -0.62 17.25
N SER A 73 -3.54 -0.59 16.00
CA SER A 73 -4.83 -0.01 15.57
C SER A 73 -5.49 -0.92 14.54
N LEU A 74 -6.76 -1.25 14.78
CA LEU A 74 -7.61 -1.96 13.80
C LEU A 74 -8.43 -1.01 12.93
N ARG A 75 -8.34 0.30 13.19
CA ARG A 75 -8.93 1.33 12.32
C ARG A 75 -7.99 1.57 11.14
N ASN A 76 -8.39 2.40 10.19
CA ASN A 76 -7.51 2.80 9.10
C ASN A 76 -6.86 4.14 9.45
N PRO A 77 -5.53 4.25 9.54
CA PRO A 77 -4.51 3.23 9.26
C PRO A 77 -4.46 2.07 10.25
N ILE A 78 -4.24 0.87 9.71
CA ILE A 78 -4.03 -0.36 10.45
C ILE A 78 -2.57 -0.39 10.90
N ASP A 79 -2.35 -0.28 12.20
CA ASP A 79 -1.04 -0.46 12.81
C ASP A 79 -0.96 -1.90 13.30
N VAL A 80 -0.10 -2.71 12.67
CA VAL A 80 0.07 -4.13 13.00
C VAL A 80 1.18 -4.37 14.03
N GLY A 81 1.85 -3.31 14.48
CA GLY A 81 2.95 -3.35 15.42
C GLY A 81 4.23 -3.94 14.85
N LEU A 82 5.33 -3.75 15.59
CA LEU A 82 6.65 -4.25 15.18
C LEU A 82 6.74 -5.78 15.16
N THR A 83 5.92 -6.47 15.96
CA THR A 83 5.82 -7.94 16.00
C THR A 83 5.48 -8.53 14.64
N ALA A 84 4.74 -7.80 13.80
CA ALA A 84 4.45 -8.23 12.44
C ALA A 84 5.70 -8.41 11.57
N SER A 85 6.85 -7.84 11.96
CA SER A 85 8.15 -8.04 11.28
C SER A 85 8.79 -9.40 11.61
N PHE A 86 8.34 -10.05 12.68
CA PHE A 86 8.77 -11.39 13.11
C PHE A 86 7.78 -12.48 12.70
N ASP A 87 6.49 -12.13 12.61
CA ASP A 87 5.43 -13.01 12.14
C ASP A 87 4.71 -12.39 10.93
N MET A 88 5.14 -12.80 9.73
CA MET A 88 4.61 -12.27 8.46
C MET A 88 3.12 -12.54 8.29
N GLU A 89 2.57 -13.54 8.97
CA GLU A 89 1.16 -13.90 8.85
C GLU A 89 0.26 -12.72 9.25
N ILE A 90 0.73 -11.87 10.16
CA ILE A 90 0.01 -10.66 10.57
C ILE A 90 -0.15 -9.69 9.38
N TYR A 91 0.93 -9.39 8.64
CA TYR A 91 0.85 -8.55 7.44
C TYR A 91 -0.03 -9.20 6.37
N ILE A 92 0.16 -10.50 6.14
CA ILE A 92 -0.53 -11.25 5.08
C ILE A 92 -2.04 -11.24 5.32
N GLN A 93 -2.47 -11.64 6.52
CA GLN A 93 -3.89 -11.68 6.86
C GLN A 93 -4.50 -10.29 6.90
N ALA A 94 -3.77 -9.28 7.41
CA ALA A 94 -4.24 -7.91 7.36
C ALA A 94 -4.45 -7.42 5.92
N ALA A 95 -3.48 -7.65 5.04
CA ALA A 95 -3.54 -7.24 3.64
C ALA A 95 -4.69 -7.92 2.89
N ARG A 96 -4.90 -9.23 3.10
CA ARG A 96 -6.02 -9.96 2.50
C ARG A 96 -7.37 -9.48 3.05
N ALA A 97 -7.48 -9.24 4.36
CA ALA A 97 -8.71 -8.76 4.97
C ALA A 97 -9.13 -7.40 4.42
N VAL A 98 -8.21 -6.43 4.33
CA VAL A 98 -8.53 -5.11 3.77
C VAL A 98 -8.75 -5.16 2.26
N ALA A 99 -8.02 -6.01 1.53
CA ALA A 99 -8.23 -6.18 0.10
C ALA A 99 -9.59 -6.80 -0.23
N ALA A 100 -10.12 -7.67 0.64
CA ALA A 100 -11.46 -8.23 0.49
C ALA A 100 -12.59 -7.22 0.75
N ASP A 101 -12.33 -6.12 1.47
CA ASP A 101 -13.33 -5.13 1.84
C ASP A 101 -13.80 -4.31 0.61
N PRO A 102 -15.10 -4.31 0.26
CA PRO A 102 -15.60 -3.55 -0.90
C PRO A 102 -15.49 -2.02 -0.72
N GLY A 103 -15.26 -1.56 0.51
CA GLY A 103 -14.96 -0.17 0.86
C GLY A 103 -13.55 0.29 0.50
N VAL A 104 -12.66 -0.63 0.11
CA VAL A 104 -11.24 -0.37 -0.17
C VAL A 104 -10.98 -0.44 -1.67
N ASP A 105 -10.41 0.62 -2.24
CA ASP A 105 -10.02 0.70 -3.64
C ASP A 105 -8.56 0.33 -3.87
N ALA A 106 -7.68 0.63 -2.92
CA ALA A 106 -6.26 0.29 -2.99
C ALA A 106 -5.65 0.08 -1.59
N VAL A 107 -4.58 -0.73 -1.54
CA VAL A 107 -3.88 -1.09 -0.31
C VAL A 107 -2.46 -0.55 -0.35
N VAL A 108 -2.09 0.24 0.66
CA VAL A 108 -0.72 0.71 0.89
C VAL A 108 -0.16 -0.12 2.04
N VAL A 109 0.99 -0.77 1.83
CA VAL A 109 1.64 -1.57 2.87
C VAL A 109 3.03 -1.01 3.13
N VAL A 110 3.24 -0.56 4.38
CA VAL A 110 4.54 -0.13 4.90
C VAL A 110 5.06 -1.25 5.80
N GLY A 111 5.96 -2.08 5.30
CA GLY A 111 6.37 -3.28 6.02
C GLY A 111 7.60 -3.96 5.45
N ILE A 112 8.18 -4.85 6.27
CA ILE A 112 9.37 -5.62 5.94
C ILE A 112 9.43 -6.87 6.85
N GLY A 113 10.09 -7.93 6.37
CA GLY A 113 10.59 -9.02 7.21
C GLY A 113 12.01 -8.76 7.70
N LEU A 114 12.40 -9.38 8.81
CA LEU A 114 13.72 -9.16 9.44
C LEU A 114 14.81 -10.14 8.96
N THR A 115 14.45 -11.14 8.17
CA THR A 115 15.37 -12.16 7.62
C THR A 115 15.10 -12.36 6.12
N PRO A 116 16.03 -12.95 5.35
CA PRO A 116 15.78 -13.31 3.96
C PRO A 116 14.53 -14.18 3.79
N GLU A 117 14.30 -15.15 4.67
CA GLU A 117 13.16 -16.08 4.61
C GLU A 117 11.83 -15.34 4.85
N THR A 118 11.78 -14.48 5.88
CA THR A 118 10.57 -13.69 6.16
C THR A 118 10.28 -12.66 5.07
N ASN A 119 11.31 -12.08 4.46
CA ASN A 119 11.17 -11.19 3.31
C ASN A 119 10.68 -11.90 2.04
N GLN A 120 11.13 -13.14 1.82
CA GLN A 120 10.61 -13.98 0.74
C GLN A 120 9.11 -14.26 0.96
N ILE A 121 8.73 -14.71 2.16
CA ILE A 121 7.33 -14.97 2.51
C ILE A 121 6.48 -13.70 2.33
N TYR A 122 6.96 -12.55 2.81
CA TYR A 122 6.31 -11.25 2.66
C TYR A 122 6.05 -10.89 1.20
N THR A 123 7.10 -10.90 0.38
CA THR A 123 7.01 -10.50 -1.04
C THR A 123 6.06 -11.40 -1.83
N GLU A 124 6.24 -12.72 -1.75
CA GLU A 124 5.41 -13.70 -2.45
C GLU A 124 3.93 -13.56 -2.07
N SER A 125 3.66 -13.37 -0.78
CA SER A 125 2.29 -13.27 -0.28
C SER A 125 1.59 -11.96 -0.68
N MET A 126 2.31 -10.83 -0.69
CA MET A 126 1.75 -9.55 -1.14
C MET A 126 1.47 -9.56 -2.64
N ILE A 127 2.37 -10.14 -3.45
CA ILE A 127 2.18 -10.32 -4.89
C ILE A 127 0.94 -11.20 -5.15
N ARG A 128 0.83 -12.31 -4.42
CA ARG A 128 -0.33 -13.21 -4.53
C ARG A 128 -1.62 -12.54 -4.09
N ALA A 129 -1.63 -11.79 -2.99
CA ALA A 129 -2.81 -11.07 -2.53
C ALA A 129 -3.29 -10.05 -3.56
N ARG A 130 -2.38 -9.28 -4.17
CA ARG A 130 -2.71 -8.38 -5.29
C ARG A 130 -3.40 -9.14 -6.44
N ALA A 131 -2.85 -10.30 -6.82
CA ALA A 131 -3.41 -11.12 -7.90
C ALA A 131 -4.79 -11.71 -7.54
N ASP A 132 -4.99 -12.16 -6.30
CA ASP A 132 -6.27 -12.74 -5.86
C ASP A 132 -7.41 -11.71 -5.85
N PHE A 133 -7.14 -10.48 -5.39
CA PHE A 133 -8.17 -9.45 -5.17
C PHE A 133 -8.29 -8.44 -6.30
N GLN A 134 -7.34 -8.41 -7.25
CA GLN A 134 -7.34 -7.49 -8.40
C GLN A 134 -7.41 -6.01 -8.00
N LYS A 135 -6.90 -5.68 -6.81
CA LYS A 135 -6.78 -4.30 -6.30
C LYS A 135 -5.33 -3.84 -6.35
N PRO A 136 -5.07 -2.54 -6.61
CA PRO A 136 -3.72 -1.99 -6.51
C PRO A 136 -3.14 -2.21 -5.11
N PHE A 137 -1.96 -2.82 -5.08
CA PHE A 137 -1.08 -2.88 -3.91
C PHE A 137 0.09 -1.95 -4.16
N ILE A 138 0.39 -1.10 -3.19
CA ILE A 138 1.51 -0.16 -3.22
C ILE A 138 2.40 -0.45 -2.03
N MET A 139 3.61 -0.91 -2.30
CA MET A 139 4.57 -1.28 -1.28
C MET A 139 5.44 -0.08 -0.93
N VAL A 140 5.71 0.08 0.36
CA VAL A 140 6.49 1.20 0.87
C VAL A 140 7.54 0.68 1.83
N ASN A 141 8.78 1.13 1.61
CA ASN A 141 9.92 0.76 2.43
C ASN A 141 9.82 1.32 3.86
N ILE A 142 10.54 0.71 4.79
CA ILE A 142 10.81 1.29 6.11
C ILE A 142 12.17 2.01 6.03
N PRO A 143 12.24 3.33 6.32
CA PRO A 143 13.50 4.07 6.23
C PRO A 143 14.63 3.42 7.04
N GLY A 144 15.81 3.33 6.42
CA GLY A 144 16.99 2.71 7.03
C GLY A 144 17.08 1.19 6.86
N PHE A 145 16.10 0.57 6.21
CA PHE A 145 16.15 -0.83 5.81
C PHE A 145 16.22 -0.93 4.29
N ASP A 146 17.19 -1.68 3.77
CA ASP A 146 17.27 -2.00 2.34
C ASP A 146 17.49 -3.51 2.13
N PRO A 147 16.40 -4.29 2.19
CA PRO A 147 16.44 -5.72 1.90
C PRO A 147 16.54 -6.07 0.40
N GLY A 148 16.60 -5.09 -0.51
CA GLY A 148 16.55 -5.34 -1.96
C GLY A 148 15.19 -5.79 -2.50
N LEU A 149 14.09 -5.56 -1.77
CA LEU A 149 12.75 -6.01 -2.17
C LEU A 149 12.17 -5.22 -3.35
N ALA A 150 12.64 -4.00 -3.58
CA ALA A 150 12.15 -3.13 -4.65
C ALA A 150 12.19 -3.83 -6.02
N ARG A 151 13.29 -4.53 -6.31
CA ARG A 151 13.45 -5.29 -7.56
C ARG A 151 12.42 -6.39 -7.70
N ILE A 152 12.21 -7.19 -6.65
CA ILE A 152 11.28 -8.33 -6.65
C ILE A 152 9.85 -7.86 -6.91
N PHE A 153 9.42 -6.80 -6.22
CA PHE A 153 8.09 -6.24 -6.44
C PHE A 153 7.92 -5.64 -7.83
N CYS A 154 8.91 -4.88 -8.33
CA CYS A 154 8.84 -4.27 -9.66
C CYS A 154 8.82 -5.31 -10.79
N GLU A 155 9.62 -6.39 -10.68
CA GLU A 155 9.59 -7.51 -11.64
C GLU A 155 8.22 -8.21 -11.67
N ALA A 156 7.51 -8.22 -10.53
CA ALA A 156 6.14 -8.73 -10.43
C ALA A 156 5.05 -7.69 -10.79
N GLY A 157 5.43 -6.49 -11.25
CA GLY A 157 4.49 -5.42 -11.61
C GLY A 157 3.81 -4.74 -10.42
N VAL A 158 4.40 -4.83 -9.22
CA VAL A 158 3.92 -4.16 -8.00
C VAL A 158 4.81 -2.94 -7.73
N PRO A 159 4.23 -1.73 -7.65
CA PRO A 159 5.03 -0.53 -7.39
C PRO A 159 5.57 -0.54 -5.95
N PHE A 160 6.83 -0.14 -5.81
CA PHE A 160 7.55 -0.08 -4.55
C PHE A 160 8.23 1.28 -4.40
N PHE A 161 7.98 1.97 -3.29
CA PHE A 161 8.47 3.33 -3.05
C PHE A 161 9.25 3.42 -1.74
N GLU A 162 10.19 4.36 -1.68
CA GLU A 162 10.95 4.65 -0.46
C GLU A 162 10.11 5.31 0.64
N THR A 163 9.07 6.07 0.26
CA THR A 163 8.20 6.74 1.24
C THR A 163 6.74 6.70 0.82
N ALA A 164 5.85 6.78 1.83
CA ALA A 164 4.41 6.78 1.60
C ALA A 164 3.95 8.05 0.87
N GLU A 165 4.60 9.20 1.10
CA GLU A 165 4.31 10.46 0.43
C GLU A 165 4.52 10.33 -1.08
N ARG A 166 5.67 9.76 -1.50
CA ARG A 166 5.98 9.52 -2.91
C ARG A 166 4.99 8.56 -3.55
N ALA A 167 4.70 7.46 -2.86
CA ALA A 167 3.73 6.46 -3.28
C ALA A 167 2.34 7.07 -3.53
N ILE A 168 1.82 7.82 -2.56
CA ILE A 168 0.48 8.38 -2.57
C ILE A 168 0.33 9.51 -3.59
N VAL A 169 1.30 10.42 -3.67
CA VAL A 169 1.31 11.48 -4.69
C VAL A 169 1.32 10.88 -6.10
N THR A 170 2.08 9.81 -6.29
CA THR A 170 2.15 9.11 -7.57
C THR A 170 0.85 8.39 -7.89
N TYR A 171 0.25 7.69 -6.93
CA TYR A 171 -1.05 7.05 -7.09
C TYR A 171 -2.12 8.04 -7.54
N GLU A 172 -2.26 9.17 -6.83
CA GLU A 172 -3.25 10.20 -7.18
C GLU A 172 -2.93 10.86 -8.54
N ARG A 173 -1.65 11.01 -8.90
CA ARG A 173 -1.26 11.52 -10.23
C ARG A 173 -1.75 10.58 -11.35
N VAL A 174 -1.57 9.27 -11.20
CA VAL A 174 -2.07 8.28 -12.15
C VAL A 174 -3.59 8.31 -12.20
N ARG A 175 -4.25 8.34 -11.04
CA ARG A 175 -5.71 8.39 -10.93
C ARG A 175 -6.30 9.62 -11.61
N ARG A 176 -5.75 10.82 -11.37
CA ARG A 176 -6.17 12.06 -12.02
C ARG A 176 -6.06 11.97 -13.53
N TYR A 177 -4.99 11.37 -14.02
CA TYR A 177 -4.83 11.16 -15.46
C TYR A 177 -5.87 10.19 -16.03
N GLN A 178 -6.17 9.09 -15.34
CA GLN A 178 -7.22 8.16 -15.74
C GLN A 178 -8.59 8.87 -15.83
N LEU A 179 -8.95 9.65 -14.80
CA LEU A 179 -10.20 10.42 -14.78
C LEU A 179 -10.26 11.47 -15.90
N TRP A 180 -9.16 12.18 -16.16
CA TRP A 180 -9.08 13.14 -17.26
C TRP A 180 -9.24 12.46 -18.62
N ARG A 181 -8.62 11.29 -18.82
CA ARG A 181 -8.77 10.51 -20.06
C ARG A 181 -10.21 10.03 -20.28
N GLU A 182 -10.86 9.52 -19.24
CA GLU A 182 -12.26 9.08 -19.31
C GLU A 182 -13.18 10.22 -19.75
N GLN A 183 -12.91 11.46 -19.34
CA GLN A 183 -13.69 12.64 -19.73
C GLN A 183 -13.47 13.09 -21.17
N MET A 184 -12.34 12.73 -21.80
CA MET A 184 -12.03 13.08 -23.19
C MET A 184 -12.51 12.03 -24.21
N GLU A 185 -12.79 10.81 -23.75
CA GLU A 185 -13.30 9.71 -24.56
C GLU A 185 -14.85 9.72 -24.67
N VAL A 186 -15.51 10.69 -24.03
CA VAL A 186 -16.95 11.00 -24.10
C VAL A 186 -17.18 12.25 -24.95
#